data_AF-A0AAE0Z7X1-F1
#
_entry.id   AF-A0AAE0Z7X1-F1
#
_cell.length_a   1.000
_cell.length_b   1.000
_cell.length_c   1.000
_cell.angle_alpha   90.00
_cell.angle_beta   90.00
_cell.angle_gamma   90.00
#
_symmetry.space_group_name_H-M   'P 1'
#
loop_
_entity.id
_entity.type
_entity.pdbx_description
1 polymer ?
#
loop_
_entity_poly.entity_id
_entity_poly.type
_entity_poly.pdbx_seq_one_letter_code
_entity_poly.pdbx_strand_id
1 'polypeptide(L)'
;MENDTQKLWQLTKALNDDNVFRSQTVLLIESGPVAGKAACNVLANTYKNVSDVEISSSRIHDIQCETKEPQNTDVPSHPCTFDRLTMKELDLARLSIKPPKTAPEPDGITNDMLRHIGPAAKKTLLVIFNQSWNLGHVPSR
;
A
#
# COMPACT_ATOMS: atom_id res chain seq x y z
N MET A 1 -7.03 -38.19 -7.45
CA MET A 1 -5.84 -37.57 -8.07
C MET A 1 -5.72 -36.05 -7.80
N GLU A 2 -6.66 -35.42 -7.08
CA GLU A 2 -6.64 -33.96 -6.83
C GLU A 2 -5.58 -33.47 -5.81
N ASN A 3 -5.10 -34.34 -4.92
CA ASN A 3 -4.16 -33.95 -3.86
C ASN A 3 -2.74 -33.65 -4.37
N ASP A 4 -2.39 -34.08 -5.58
CA ASP A 4 -1.03 -33.93 -6.10
C ASP A 4 -0.80 -32.56 -6.76
N THR A 5 -1.85 -31.87 -7.20
CA THR A 5 -1.75 -30.51 -7.75
C THR A 5 -1.35 -29.49 -6.68
N GLN A 6 -1.81 -29.67 -5.43
CA GLN A 6 -1.41 -28.83 -4.30
C GLN A 6 0.04 -29.06 -3.90
N LYS A 7 0.53 -30.31 -3.94
CA LYS A 7 1.93 -30.66 -3.65
C LYS A 7 2.88 -30.11 -4.70
N LEU A 8 2.52 -30.23 -5.99
CA LEU A 8 3.25 -29.62 -7.10
C LEU A 8 3.34 -28.11 -6.94
N TRP A 9 2.24 -27.45 -6.59
CA TRP A 9 2.23 -26.01 -6.34
C TRP A 9 3.08 -25.59 -5.13
N GLN A 10 3.05 -26.37 -4.05
CA GLN A 10 3.92 -26.14 -2.89
C GLN A 10 5.41 -26.30 -3.24
N LEU A 11 5.76 -27.30 -4.06
CA LEU A 11 7.12 -27.51 -4.54
C LEU A 11 7.59 -26.37 -5.45
N THR A 12 6.75 -25.94 -6.40
CA THR A 12 7.05 -24.78 -7.26
C THR A 12 7.28 -23.51 -6.44
N LYS A 13 6.46 -23.28 -5.41
CA LYS A 13 6.68 -22.16 -4.47
C LYS A 13 7.99 -22.27 -3.70
N ALA A 14 8.35 -23.46 -3.24
CA ALA A 14 9.60 -23.70 -2.53
C ALA A 14 10.82 -23.49 -3.43
N LEU A 15 10.76 -23.90 -4.70
CA LEU A 15 11.84 -23.73 -5.68
C LEU A 15 12.03 -22.28 -6.13
N ASN A 16 10.98 -21.46 -6.06
CA ASN A 16 11.03 -20.05 -6.45
C ASN A 16 11.49 -19.11 -5.32
N ASP A 17 11.86 -19.61 -4.14
CA ASP A 17 12.06 -18.81 -2.91
C ASP A 17 10.85 -17.90 -2.55
N ASP A 18 9.69 -18.13 -3.17
CA ASP A 18 8.39 -17.49 -2.87
C ASP A 18 7.78 -18.03 -1.56
N ASN A 19 8.56 -18.79 -0.80
CA ASN A 19 8.16 -19.27 0.50
C ASN A 19 8.26 -18.09 1.48
N VAL A 20 7.18 -17.34 1.56
CA VAL A 20 6.92 -16.36 2.61
C VAL A 20 6.68 -17.12 3.93
N PHE A 21 7.63 -17.94 4.37
CA PHE A 21 7.76 -18.22 5.78
C PHE A 21 8.04 -16.87 6.41
N ARG A 22 6.98 -16.26 6.96
CA ARG A 22 7.10 -15.06 7.78
C ARG A 22 8.18 -15.35 8.80
N SER A 23 9.32 -14.67 8.67
CA SER A 23 10.44 -14.82 9.58
C SER A 23 9.90 -14.68 10.99
N GLN A 24 9.95 -15.76 11.77
CA GLN A 24 9.40 -15.75 13.11
C GLN A 24 10.30 -14.86 13.97
N THR A 25 9.73 -13.85 14.63
CA THR A 25 10.48 -13.04 15.58
C THR A 25 10.93 -13.93 16.74
N VAL A 26 12.25 -14.04 16.93
CA VAL A 26 12.89 -14.76 18.03
C VAL A 26 13.54 -13.73 18.94
N LEU A 27 13.27 -13.81 20.24
CA LEU A 27 13.89 -12.98 21.26
C LEU A 27 14.68 -13.89 22.21
N LEU A 28 15.89 -13.47 22.53
CA LEU A 28 16.71 -14.13 23.54
C LEU A 28 16.45 -13.46 24.89
N ILE A 29 15.93 -14.24 25.84
CA ILE A 29 15.66 -13.82 27.22
C ILE A 29 16.54 -14.68 28.14
N GLU A 30 16.77 -14.25 29.38
CA GLU A 30 17.57 -14.99 30.38
C GLU A 30 17.07 -16.42 30.62
N SER A 31 15.77 -16.68 30.39
CA SER A 31 15.14 -18.01 30.48
C SER A 31 15.28 -18.88 29.22
N GLY A 32 15.99 -18.41 28.19
CA GLY A 32 16.17 -19.08 26.90
C GLY A 32 15.50 -18.37 25.71
N PRO A 33 15.70 -18.89 24.47
CA PRO A 33 15.13 -18.29 23.26
C PRO A 33 13.61 -18.52 23.19
N VAL A 34 12.85 -17.45 23.01
CA VAL A 34 11.40 -17.47 22.86
C VAL A 34 11.03 -16.96 21.48
N ALA A 35 10.13 -17.65 20.78
CA ALA A 35 9.76 -17.35 19.39
C ALA A 35 8.26 -17.09 19.21
N GLY A 36 7.90 -16.30 18.20
CA GLY A 36 6.52 -16.06 17.78
C GLY A 36 5.70 -15.27 18.78
N LYS A 37 4.45 -15.69 19.04
CA LYS A 37 3.51 -14.94 19.91
C LYS A 37 4.05 -14.71 21.32
N ALA A 38 4.73 -15.70 21.88
CA ALA A 38 5.34 -15.58 23.20
C ALA A 38 6.43 -14.49 23.23
N ALA A 39 7.23 -14.39 22.16
CA ALA A 39 8.24 -13.34 22.01
C ALA A 39 7.61 -11.95 21.93
N CYS A 40 6.56 -11.79 21.10
CA CYS A 40 5.82 -10.53 21.00
C CYS A 40 5.24 -10.07 22.34
N ASN A 41 4.66 -10.99 23.11
CA ASN A 41 4.09 -10.67 24.42
C ASN A 41 5.18 -10.23 25.42
N VAL A 42 6.33 -10.89 25.43
CA VAL A 42 7.44 -10.49 26.30
C VAL A 42 7.92 -9.09 25.92
N LEU A 43 8.11 -8.81 24.62
CA LEU A 43 8.53 -7.51 24.14
C LEU A 43 7.54 -6.39 24.50
N ALA A 44 6.23 -6.64 24.37
CA ALA A 44 5.21 -5.67 24.76
C ALA A 44 5.24 -5.35 26.26
N ASN A 45 5.43 -6.38 27.09
CA ASN A 45 5.51 -6.22 28.54
C ASN A 45 6.79 -5.52 28.98
N THR A 46 7.94 -5.89 28.42
CA THR A 46 9.22 -5.22 28.74
C THR A 46 9.21 -3.77 28.27
N TYR A 47 8.70 -3.51 27.07
CA TYR A 47 8.56 -2.15 26.55
C TYR A 47 7.64 -1.31 27.43
N LYS A 48 6.49 -1.84 27.85
CA LYS A 48 5.58 -1.13 28.77
C LYS A 48 6.30 -0.72 30.05
N ASN A 49 7.07 -1.62 30.65
CA ASN A 49 7.79 -1.34 31.90
C ASN A 49 8.91 -0.30 31.71
N VAL A 50 9.60 -0.31 30.57
CA VAL A 50 10.69 0.64 30.27
C VAL A 50 10.16 1.99 29.77
N SER A 51 9.01 1.99 29.10
CA SER A 51 8.38 3.18 28.52
C SER A 51 7.50 3.94 29.52
N ASP A 52 7.30 3.43 30.73
CA ASP A 52 6.57 4.12 31.79
C ASP A 52 7.46 5.22 32.40
N VAL A 53 7.71 6.24 31.59
CA VAL A 53 8.36 7.48 31.98
C VAL A 53 7.29 8.54 32.10
N GLU A 54 7.31 9.32 33.18
CA GLU A 54 6.41 10.46 33.36
C GLU A 54 6.75 11.56 32.33
N ILE A 55 6.18 11.44 31.13
CA ILE A 55 6.29 12.44 30.08
C ILE A 55 5.15 13.44 30.29
N SER A 56 5.46 14.73 30.39
CA SER A 56 4.44 15.78 30.48
C SER A 56 3.54 15.75 29.24
N SER A 57 2.24 15.96 29.41
CA SER A 57 1.25 15.88 28.32
C SER A 57 1.56 16.81 27.13
N SER A 58 2.18 17.96 27.39
CA SER A 58 2.68 18.88 26.35
C SER A 58 3.76 18.24 25.47
N ARG A 59 4.69 17.47 26.05
CA ARG A 59 5.76 16.81 25.30
C ARG A 59 5.25 15.61 24.50
N ILE A 60 4.23 14.90 25.00
CA ILE A 60 3.54 13.83 24.25
C ILE A 60 2.87 14.39 23.00
N HIS A 61 2.21 15.54 23.12
CA HIS A 61 1.59 16.22 21.98
C HIS A 61 2.61 16.60 20.91
N ASP A 62 3.76 17.16 21.31
CA ASP A 62 4.84 17.51 20.38
C ASP A 62 5.41 16.27 19.67
N ILE A 63 5.67 15.18 20.39
CA ILE A 63 6.16 13.91 19.82
C ILE A 63 5.13 13.30 18.85
N GLN A 64 3.84 13.39 19.16
CA GLN A 64 2.79 12.91 18.26
C GLN A 64 2.67 13.77 16.99
N CYS A 65 2.86 15.08 17.09
CA CYS A 65 2.95 15.97 15.93
C CYS A 65 4.19 15.64 15.08
N GLU A 66 5.34 15.40 15.72
CA GLU A 66 6.61 15.04 15.07
C GLU A 66 6.59 13.64 14.46
N THR A 67 5.91 12.66 15.07
CA THR A 67 5.74 11.30 14.51
C THR A 67 4.69 11.26 13.39
N LYS A 68 3.75 12.21 13.38
CA LYS A 68 2.83 12.45 12.26
C LYS A 68 3.49 13.19 11.11
N GLU A 69 4.66 13.80 11.31
CA GLU A 69 5.48 14.18 10.18
C GLU A 69 5.95 12.88 9.51
N PRO A 70 5.58 12.64 8.25
CA PRO A 70 6.01 11.44 7.57
C PRO A 70 7.53 11.48 7.49
N GLN A 71 8.18 10.54 8.17
CA GLN A 71 9.51 10.11 7.77
C GLN A 71 9.39 9.68 6.31
N ASN A 72 9.87 10.57 5.43
CA ASN A 72 9.97 10.36 4.01
C ASN A 72 10.78 9.09 3.78
N THR A 73 10.12 7.95 3.64
CA THR A 73 10.60 6.94 2.70
C THR A 73 10.71 7.65 1.37
N ASP A 74 11.88 7.56 0.71
CA ASP A 74 12.20 8.10 -0.63
C ASP A 74 11.19 7.66 -1.71
N VAL A 75 9.96 8.15 -1.59
CA VAL A 75 9.01 8.29 -2.67
C VAL A 75 9.08 9.78 -2.97
N PRO A 76 9.34 10.20 -4.21
CA PRO A 76 9.30 11.61 -4.56
C PRO A 76 7.93 12.14 -4.13
N SER A 77 7.92 12.89 -3.03
CA SER A 77 6.79 13.70 -2.62
C SER A 77 6.66 14.74 -3.72
N HIS A 78 5.91 14.39 -4.76
CA HIS A 78 5.38 15.39 -5.64
C HIS A 78 4.55 16.29 -4.73
N PRO A 79 4.92 17.59 -4.59
CA PRO A 79 4.09 18.52 -3.84
C PRO A 79 2.68 18.32 -4.39
N CYS A 80 1.73 17.99 -3.52
CA CYS A 80 0.33 17.91 -3.89
C CYS A 80 -0.10 19.32 -4.28
N THR A 81 0.24 19.69 -5.51
CA THR A 81 -0.24 20.88 -6.16
C THR A 81 -1.73 20.63 -6.30
N PHE A 82 -2.53 21.41 -5.59
CA PHE A 82 -3.96 21.58 -5.86
C PHE A 82 -4.24 22.09 -7.29
N ASP A 83 -3.18 22.27 -8.09
CA ASP A 83 -3.22 22.61 -9.49
C ASP A 83 -3.60 21.40 -10.32
N ARG A 84 -4.55 21.66 -11.22
CA ARG A 84 -5.06 20.80 -12.30
C ARG A 84 -4.16 19.60 -12.65
N LEU A 85 -4.81 18.44 -12.76
CA LEU A 85 -4.23 17.21 -13.28
C LEU A 85 -3.53 17.47 -14.62
N THR A 86 -2.27 17.05 -14.70
CA THR A 86 -1.40 17.22 -15.86
C THR A 86 -1.38 15.94 -16.70
N MET A 87 -1.10 16.08 -18.00
CA MET A 87 -1.03 14.94 -18.94
C MET A 87 0.00 13.86 -18.50
N LYS A 88 1.10 14.28 -17.87
CA LYS A 88 2.13 13.37 -17.33
C LYS A 88 1.57 12.47 -16.23
N GLU A 89 0.74 13.02 -15.34
CA GLU A 89 0.11 12.28 -14.25
C GLU A 89 -0.92 11.29 -14.80
N LEU A 90 -1.68 11.68 -15.82
CA LEU A 90 -2.60 10.78 -16.51
C LEU A 90 -1.86 9.61 -17.19
N ASP A 91 -0.70 9.88 -17.81
CA ASP A 91 0.11 8.83 -18.42
C ASP A 91 0.74 7.89 -17.38
N LEU A 92 1.17 8.40 -16.23
CA LEU A 92 1.65 7.57 -15.11
C LEU A 92 0.51 6.70 -14.54
N ALA A 93 -0.65 7.30 -14.25
CA ALA A 93 -1.81 6.59 -13.73
C ALA A 93 -2.26 5.47 -14.69
N ARG A 94 -2.21 5.71 -16.00
CA ARG A 94 -2.51 4.71 -17.03
C ARG A 94 -1.57 3.50 -17.00
N LEU A 95 -0.30 3.71 -16.70
CA LEU A 95 0.68 2.62 -16.57
C LEU A 95 0.47 1.82 -15.27
N SER A 96 -0.08 2.45 -14.24
CA SER A 96 -0.40 1.84 -12.95
C SER A 96 -1.72 1.08 -12.93
N ILE A 97 -2.52 1.08 -14.01
CA ILE A 97 -3.77 0.32 -14.10
C ILE A 97 -3.46 -1.18 -14.03
N LYS A 98 -4.25 -1.92 -13.24
CA LYS A 98 -4.14 -3.38 -13.07
C LYS A 98 -4.20 -4.11 -14.43
N PRO A 99 -3.56 -5.29 -14.53
CA PRO A 99 -3.49 -6.03 -15.78
C PRO A 99 -4.88 -6.34 -16.37
N PRO A 100 -4.98 -6.54 -17.70
CA PRO A 100 -6.23 -6.62 -18.47
C PRO A 100 -7.10 -7.85 -18.18
N LYS A 101 -6.76 -8.65 -17.16
CA LYS A 101 -7.50 -9.86 -16.76
C LYS A 101 -8.74 -9.55 -15.92
N THR A 102 -8.97 -8.29 -15.55
CA THR A 102 -10.16 -7.90 -14.78
C THR A 102 -11.37 -7.84 -15.72
N ALA A 103 -12.47 -8.49 -15.32
CA ALA A 103 -13.73 -8.43 -16.05
C ALA A 103 -14.20 -6.97 -16.25
N PRO A 104 -14.88 -6.64 -17.36
CA PRO A 104 -15.44 -5.32 -17.57
C PRO A 104 -16.34 -4.96 -16.39
N GLU A 105 -16.14 -3.78 -15.81
CA GLU A 105 -17.08 -3.22 -14.87
C GLU A 105 -18.44 -2.95 -15.57
N PRO A 106 -19.54 -2.71 -14.84
CA PRO A 106 -20.88 -2.50 -15.43
C PRO A 106 -20.95 -1.46 -16.56
N ASP A 107 -19.95 -0.58 -16.65
CA ASP A 107 -19.81 0.41 -17.71
C ASP A 107 -19.31 -0.20 -19.05
N GLY A 108 -18.96 -1.48 -19.07
CA GLY A 108 -18.47 -2.22 -20.24
C GLY A 108 -17.05 -1.84 -20.69
N ILE A 109 -16.37 -0.96 -19.96
CA ILE A 109 -15.02 -0.48 -20.28
C ILE A 109 -13.99 -1.40 -19.63
N THR A 110 -13.16 -2.04 -20.45
CA THR A 110 -12.06 -2.89 -19.97
C THR A 110 -10.82 -2.07 -19.63
N ASN A 111 -10.05 -2.49 -18.62
CA ASN A 111 -8.75 -1.88 -18.28
C ASN A 111 -7.78 -1.81 -19.48
N ASP A 112 -7.89 -2.75 -20.42
CA ASP A 112 -7.10 -2.73 -21.66
C ASP A 112 -7.44 -1.53 -22.56
N MET A 113 -8.72 -1.15 -22.62
CA MET A 113 -9.17 0.03 -23.35
C MET A 113 -8.62 1.31 -22.72
N LEU A 114 -8.53 1.35 -21.39
CA LEU A 114 -7.91 2.47 -20.65
C LEU A 114 -6.40 2.55 -20.87
N ARG A 115 -5.73 1.42 -21.09
CA ARG A 115 -4.29 1.36 -21.39
C ARG A 115 -3.99 1.86 -22.81
N HIS A 116 -4.84 1.51 -23.77
CA HIS A 116 -4.67 1.81 -25.20
C HIS A 116 -5.42 3.05 -25.69
N ILE A 117 -5.76 3.99 -24.79
CA ILE A 117 -6.43 5.24 -25.17
C ILE A 117 -5.57 6.08 -26.14
N GLY A 118 -6.16 6.47 -27.26
CA GLY A 118 -5.53 7.35 -28.25
C GLY A 118 -5.39 8.81 -27.78
N PRO A 119 -4.52 9.62 -28.42
CA PRO A 119 -4.19 10.98 -27.96
C PRO A 119 -5.40 11.93 -27.81
N ALA A 120 -6.38 11.82 -28.70
CA ALA A 120 -7.59 12.66 -28.66
C ALA A 120 -8.49 12.33 -27.45
N ALA A 121 -8.68 11.04 -27.17
CA ALA A 121 -9.46 10.58 -26.04
C ALA A 121 -8.77 10.92 -24.71
N LYS A 122 -7.44 10.84 -24.63
CA LYS A 122 -6.69 11.27 -23.43
C LYS A 122 -6.92 12.75 -23.08
N LYS A 123 -6.90 13.64 -24.09
CA LYS A 123 -7.18 15.07 -23.88
C LYS A 123 -8.59 15.29 -23.32
N THR A 124 -9.57 14.59 -23.88
CA THR A 124 -10.96 14.68 -23.44
C THR A 124 -11.11 14.18 -21.99
N LEU A 125 -10.47 13.06 -21.66
CA LEU A 125 -10.46 12.49 -20.31
C LEU A 125 -9.85 13.45 -19.28
N LEU A 126 -8.74 14.11 -19.65
CA LEU A 126 -8.08 15.09 -18.80
C LEU A 126 -8.96 16.32 -18.53
N VAL A 127 -9.73 16.77 -19.53
CA VAL A 127 -10.70 17.86 -19.37
C VAL A 127 -11.81 17.45 -18.40
N ILE A 128 -12.38 16.26 -18.58
CA ILE A 128 -13.44 15.73 -17.70
C ILE A 128 -12.93 15.63 -16.27
N PHE A 129 -11.76 15.03 -16.04
CA PHE A 129 -11.21 14.89 -14.69
C PHE A 129 -10.92 16.22 -14.04
N ASN A 130 -10.35 17.19 -14.77
CA ASN A 130 -10.14 18.53 -14.24
C ASN A 130 -11.44 19.27 -13.97
N GLN A 131 -12.49 19.05 -14.76
CA GLN A 131 -13.82 19.61 -14.48
C GLN A 131 -14.41 19.00 -13.21
N SER A 132 -14.40 17.67 -13.09
CA SER A 132 -14.87 16.98 -11.88
C SER A 132 -14.08 17.37 -10.63
N TRP A 133 -12.77 17.54 -10.75
CA TRP A 133 -11.89 17.95 -9.66
C TRP A 133 -12.18 19.38 -9.18
N ASN A 134 -12.45 20.32 -10.10
CA ASN A 134 -12.76 21.71 -9.74
C ASN A 134 -14.21 21.92 -9.28
N LEU A 135 -15.16 21.19 -9.87
CA LEU A 135 -16.59 21.37 -9.62
C LEU A 135 -17.12 20.44 -8.52
N GLY A 136 -16.35 19.43 -8.12
CA GLY A 136 -16.78 18.40 -7.17
C GLY A 136 -17.90 17.49 -7.70
N HIS A 137 -18.22 17.58 -8.99
CA HIS A 137 -19.30 16.82 -9.62
C HIS A 137 -18.72 15.58 -10.32
N VAL A 138 -18.99 14.42 -9.74
CA VAL A 138 -18.71 13.11 -10.35
C VAL A 138 -19.97 12.67 -11.10
N PRO A 139 -19.87 12.17 -12.34
CA PRO A 139 -21.04 11.61 -13.02
C PRO A 139 -21.65 10.51 -12.16
N SER A 140 -22.92 10.65 -11.80
CA SER A 140 -23.67 9.61 -11.10
C SER A 140 -23.82 8.39 -12.00
N ARG A 141 -23.68 7.23 -11.37
CA ARG A 141 -23.78 5.89 -11.95
C ARG A 141 -25.21 5.53 -12.34
#